data_AF-A0AAW2RGY5-F1
#
_entry.id   AF-A0AAW2RGY5-F1
#
_cell.length_a   1.000
_cell.length_b   1.000
_cell.length_c   1.000
_cell.angle_alpha   90.00
_cell.angle_beta   90.00
_cell.angle_gamma   90.00
#
_symmetry.space_group_name_H-M   'P 1'
#
loop_
_entity.id
_entity.type
_entity.pdbx_description
1 polymer ?
#
loop_
_entity_poly.entity_id
_entity_poly.type
_entity_poly.pdbx_seq_one_letter_code
_entity_poly.pdbx_strand_id
1 'polypeptide(L)'
;METGLAMRFAYVPTPHTTEVLADTLVDTLMDWNIDRKVSTITVDNCTTNDAMINHLLAKLPTNEMPLDGKVLHMRCCAHILNLIVKDGVEIISGSIERMRDSVLYWSASPGRIEKFEEIARQLPVNCTKKLCLDCKTRWNSTYLILETATIYKDVFPRLKNQRKNYKSLPT
;
A
#
# COMPACT_ATOMS: atom_id res chain seq x y z
N MET A 1 23.14 -5.02 0.36
CA MET A 1 22.26 -3.84 0.33
C MET A 1 22.29 -3.34 -1.11
N GLU A 2 21.25 -3.60 -1.89
CA GLU A 2 21.14 -2.98 -3.21
C GLU A 2 20.79 -1.51 -3.00
N THR A 3 21.74 -0.62 -3.28
CA THR A 3 21.50 0.83 -3.25
C THR A 3 20.74 1.22 -4.51
N GLY A 4 19.44 1.50 -4.37
CA GLY A 4 18.66 2.16 -5.41
C GLY A 4 18.93 3.66 -5.42
N LEU A 5 19.12 4.24 -6.61
CA LEU A 5 19.27 5.69 -6.81
C LEU A 5 17.98 6.24 -7.42
N ALA A 6 17.38 7.26 -6.80
CA ALA A 6 16.29 8.00 -7.39
C ALA A 6 16.85 9.08 -8.34
N MET A 7 16.62 8.91 -9.65
CA MET A 7 17.16 9.81 -10.68
C MET A 7 16.29 11.04 -10.90
N ARG A 8 14.95 10.89 -10.91
CA ARG A 8 14.03 12.01 -11.18
C ARG A 8 12.67 11.78 -10.53
N PHE A 9 12.08 12.85 -10.02
CA PHE A 9 10.64 12.97 -9.80
C PHE A 9 10.09 13.95 -10.83
N ALA A 10 9.33 13.46 -11.80
CA ALA A 10 8.78 14.28 -12.87
C ALA A 10 7.29 14.54 -12.62
N TYR A 11 6.88 15.80 -12.71
CA TYR A 11 5.47 16.13 -12.82
C TYR A 11 5.04 15.96 -14.28
N VAL A 12 4.00 15.15 -14.51
CA VAL A 12 3.42 14.93 -15.83
C VAL A 12 2.01 15.54 -15.82
N PRO A 13 1.68 16.54 -16.65
CA PRO A 13 0.33 17.10 -16.67
C PRO A 13 -0.69 16.13 -17.31
N THR A 14 -1.95 16.26 -16.93
CA THR A 14 -3.08 15.57 -17.60
C THR A 14 -3.24 16.09 -19.03
N PRO A 15 -3.54 15.24 -20.03
CA PRO A 15 -3.82 13.81 -19.92
C PRO A 15 -2.55 12.94 -19.84
N HIS A 16 -2.52 12.01 -18.88
CA HIS A 16 -1.44 11.03 -18.71
C HIS A 16 -1.54 9.91 -19.76
N THR A 17 -1.41 10.26 -21.04
CA THR A 17 -1.42 9.26 -22.12
C THR A 17 -0.11 8.48 -22.15
N THR A 18 -0.13 7.34 -22.84
CA THR A 18 1.03 6.46 -23.01
C THR A 18 2.20 7.17 -23.69
N GLU A 19 1.91 8.08 -24.62
CA GLU A 19 2.90 8.88 -25.34
C GLU A 19 3.56 9.90 -24.41
N VAL A 20 2.76 10.66 -23.66
CA VAL A 20 3.26 11.71 -22.75
C VAL A 20 4.14 11.11 -21.65
N LEU A 21 3.74 9.96 -21.09
CA LEU A 21 4.54 9.23 -20.11
C LEU A 21 5.85 8.71 -20.73
N ALA A 22 5.78 8.14 -21.94
CA ALA A 22 6.97 7.67 -22.65
C ALA A 22 7.94 8.82 -22.96
N ASP A 23 7.45 9.98 -23.42
CA ASP A 23 8.26 11.17 -23.69
C ASP A 23 8.98 11.65 -22.44
N THR A 24 8.27 11.76 -21.32
CA THR A 24 8.87 12.14 -20.04
C THR A 24 10.00 11.19 -19.63
N LEU A 25 9.83 9.89 -19.87
CA LEU A 25 10.86 8.89 -19.59
C LEU A 25 12.04 9.00 -20.55
N VAL A 26 11.81 9.19 -21.86
CA VAL A 26 12.87 9.41 -22.86
C VAL A 26 13.72 10.61 -22.48
N ASP A 27 13.09 11.76 -22.20
CA ASP A 27 13.78 12.99 -21.80
C ASP A 27 14.64 12.74 -20.56
N THR A 28 14.12 11.99 -19.59
CA THR A 28 14.88 11.61 -18.39
C THR A 28 16.07 10.73 -18.72
N LEU A 29 15.95 9.76 -19.61
CA LEU A 29 17.07 8.90 -19.97
C LEU A 29 18.15 9.67 -20.75
N MET A 30 17.74 10.61 -21.60
CA MET A 30 18.65 11.48 -22.37
C MET A 30 19.35 12.50 -21.48
N ASP A 31 18.63 13.16 -20.57
CA ASP A 31 19.16 14.14 -19.60
C ASP A 31 20.32 13.56 -18.76
N TRP A 32 20.25 12.25 -18.49
CA TRP A 32 21.26 11.52 -17.72
C TRP A 32 22.25 10.74 -18.60
N ASN A 33 22.17 10.84 -19.93
CA ASN A 33 23.01 10.12 -20.89
C ASN A 33 23.03 8.59 -20.67
N ILE A 34 21.86 8.03 -20.34
CA ILE A 34 21.64 6.58 -20.12
C ILE A 34 20.64 5.96 -21.11
N ASP A 35 20.17 6.74 -22.08
CA ASP A 35 19.29 6.31 -23.18
C ASP A 35 19.80 5.07 -23.95
N ARG A 36 21.12 4.87 -23.99
CA ARG A 36 21.80 3.73 -24.62
C ARG A 36 22.12 2.57 -23.66
N LYS A 37 21.78 2.70 -22.38
CA LYS A 37 22.24 1.78 -21.31
C LYS A 37 21.09 1.04 -20.63
N VAL A 38 19.87 1.17 -21.14
CA VAL A 38 18.69 0.50 -20.58
C VAL A 38 18.70 -0.97 -20.97
N SER A 39 18.68 -1.87 -19.99
CA SER A 39 18.58 -3.33 -20.21
C SER A 39 17.31 -3.94 -19.64
N THR A 40 16.77 -3.36 -18.56
CA THR A 40 15.63 -3.87 -17.82
C THR A 40 14.71 -2.72 -17.45
N ILE A 41 13.40 -2.93 -17.60
CA ILE A 41 12.37 -1.97 -17.24
C ILE A 41 11.38 -2.68 -16.30
N THR A 42 11.21 -2.13 -15.10
CA THR A 42 10.21 -2.61 -14.13
C THR A 42 9.15 -1.54 -13.92
N VAL A 43 7.89 -1.90 -14.14
CA VAL A 43 6.72 -1.02 -13.97
C VAL A 43 5.66 -1.72 -13.13
N ASP A 44 4.70 -0.98 -12.58
CA ASP A 44 3.58 -1.60 -11.87
C ASP A 44 2.67 -2.40 -12.82
N ASN A 45 1.78 -3.21 -12.24
CA ASN A 45 0.94 -4.14 -13.00
C ASN A 45 -0.29 -3.43 -13.60
N CYS A 46 -0.05 -2.53 -14.54
CA CYS A 46 -1.07 -1.77 -15.26
C CYS A 46 -0.91 -1.98 -16.76
N THR A 47 -2.00 -2.26 -17.48
CA THR A 47 -1.99 -2.51 -18.94
C THR A 47 -1.51 -1.30 -19.73
N THR A 48 -1.76 -0.07 -19.24
CA THR A 48 -1.26 1.18 -19.84
C THR A 48 0.26 1.17 -19.99
N ASN A 49 0.98 0.51 -19.08
CA ASN A 49 2.44 0.49 -19.12
C ASN A 49 2.99 -0.33 -20.29
N ASP A 50 2.23 -1.31 -20.81
CA ASP A 50 2.67 -2.13 -21.94
C ASP A 50 2.78 -1.28 -23.20
N ALA A 51 1.75 -0.48 -23.47
CA ALA A 51 1.74 0.45 -24.58
C ALA A 51 2.83 1.53 -24.41
N MET A 52 2.95 2.12 -23.21
CA MET A 52 4.01 3.09 -22.91
C MET A 52 5.41 2.55 -23.19
N ILE A 53 5.72 1.30 -22.81
CA ILE A 53 7.04 0.70 -23.07
C ILE A 53 7.30 0.55 -24.56
N ASN A 54 6.30 0.16 -25.35
CA ASN A 54 6.44 0.11 -26.81
C ASN A 54 6.77 1.49 -27.39
N HIS A 55 6.09 2.55 -26.92
CA HIS A 55 6.39 3.92 -27.34
C HIS A 55 7.78 4.41 -26.90
N LEU A 56 8.21 4.03 -25.69
CA LEU A 56 9.55 4.32 -25.17
C LEU A 56 10.63 3.70 -26.06
N LEU A 57 10.54 2.39 -26.32
CA LEU A 57 11.53 1.67 -27.12
C LEU A 57 11.60 2.14 -28.57
N ALA A 58 10.46 2.58 -29.14
CA ALA A 58 10.44 3.17 -30.48
C ALA A 58 11.21 4.51 -30.58
N LYS A 59 11.45 5.18 -29.46
CA LYS A 59 12.14 6.49 -29.39
C LYS A 59 13.61 6.38 -28.95
N LEU A 60 14.04 5.22 -28.47
CA LEU A 60 15.42 4.98 -28.02
C LEU A 60 16.30 4.41 -29.15
N PRO A 61 17.62 4.66 -29.12
CA PRO A 61 18.58 4.09 -30.08
C PRO A 61 18.84 2.60 -29.76
N THR A 62 17.83 1.76 -29.97
CA THR A 62 17.81 0.34 -29.62
C THR A 62 18.96 -0.46 -30.23
N ASN A 63 19.41 -0.10 -31.43
CA ASN A 63 20.59 -0.69 -32.09
C ASN A 63 21.92 -0.42 -31.35
N GLU A 64 21.97 0.59 -30.49
CA GLU A 64 23.15 0.93 -29.70
C GLU A 64 23.04 0.47 -28.24
N MET A 65 21.90 -0.13 -27.88
CA MET A 65 21.62 -0.65 -26.56
C MET A 65 22.11 -2.11 -26.41
N PRO A 66 22.32 -2.60 -25.17
CA PRO A 66 22.65 -4.00 -24.93
C PRO A 66 21.65 -4.97 -25.57
N LEU A 67 22.13 -6.14 -26.00
CA LEU A 67 21.32 -7.21 -26.61
C LEU A 67 20.51 -6.73 -27.83
N ASP A 68 21.07 -5.83 -28.64
CA ASP A 68 20.43 -5.24 -29.83
C ASP A 68 19.06 -4.62 -29.49
N GLY A 69 18.98 -3.97 -28.33
CA GLY A 69 17.78 -3.27 -27.87
C GLY A 69 16.70 -4.15 -27.27
N LYS A 70 16.96 -5.45 -27.09
CA LYS A 70 16.08 -6.33 -26.33
C LYS A 70 16.13 -5.96 -24.84
N VAL A 71 15.02 -5.48 -24.32
CA VAL A 71 14.87 -5.16 -22.90
C VAL A 71 14.10 -6.25 -22.17
N LEU A 72 14.51 -6.54 -20.94
CA LEU A 72 13.71 -7.33 -20.01
C LEU A 72 12.64 -6.42 -19.39
N HIS A 73 11.41 -6.53 -19.88
CA HIS A 73 10.27 -5.89 -19.23
C HIS A 73 9.66 -6.83 -18.19
N MET A 74 9.59 -6.37 -16.93
CA MET A 74 8.98 -7.11 -15.83
C MET A 74 7.98 -6.26 -15.04
N ARG A 75 7.03 -6.94 -14.39
CA ARG A 75 6.10 -6.33 -13.46
C ARG A 75 6.73 -6.19 -12.08
N CYS A 76 6.36 -5.14 -11.37
CA CYS A 76 6.77 -4.95 -9.98
C CYS A 76 6.19 -6.04 -9.08
N CYS A 77 7.06 -6.90 -8.52
CA CYS A 77 6.66 -7.97 -7.61
C CYS A 77 5.94 -7.45 -6.36
N ALA A 78 6.37 -6.30 -5.82
CA ALA A 78 5.71 -5.68 -4.67
C ALA A 78 4.26 -5.26 -5.00
N HIS A 79 4.02 -4.79 -6.21
CA HIS A 79 2.66 -4.46 -6.66
C HIS A 79 1.81 -5.73 -6.82
N ILE A 80 2.36 -6.80 -7.41
CA ILE A 80 1.67 -8.09 -7.53
C ILE A 80 1.31 -8.65 -6.15
N LEU A 81 2.25 -8.65 -5.20
CA LEU A 81 1.99 -9.08 -3.82
C LEU A 81 0.88 -8.24 -3.17
N ASN A 82 0.88 -6.93 -3.39
CA ASN A 82 -0.18 -6.06 -2.90
C ASN A 82 -1.56 -6.39 -3.52
N LEU A 83 -1.62 -6.77 -4.79
CA LEU A 83 -2.88 -7.25 -5.40
C LEU A 83 -3.36 -8.55 -4.76
N ILE A 84 -2.47 -9.53 -4.56
CA ILE A 84 -2.79 -10.80 -3.90
C ILE A 84 -3.29 -10.57 -2.47
N VAL A 85 -2.60 -9.72 -1.70
CA VAL A 85 -3.01 -9.38 -0.33
C VAL A 85 -4.37 -8.68 -0.32
N LYS A 86 -4.62 -7.73 -1.23
CA LYS A 86 -5.92 -7.04 -1.32
C LYS A 86 -7.05 -8.02 -1.61
N ASP A 87 -6.86 -8.94 -2.54
CA ASP A 87 -7.86 -9.95 -2.90
C ASP A 87 -8.15 -10.88 -1.71
N GLY A 88 -7.12 -11.34 -1.01
CA GLY A 88 -7.29 -12.15 0.20
C GLY A 88 -7.95 -11.39 1.37
N VAL A 89 -7.64 -10.11 1.53
CA VAL A 89 -8.23 -9.22 2.55
C VAL A 89 -9.72 -8.97 2.26
N GLU A 90 -10.14 -8.91 1.00
CA GLU A 90 -11.53 -8.69 0.61
C GLU A 90 -12.46 -9.81 1.12
N ILE A 91 -11.98 -11.04 1.20
CA ILE A 91 -12.73 -12.19 1.73
C ILE A 91 -13.20 -11.94 3.18
N ILE A 92 -12.42 -11.20 3.96
CA ILE A 92 -12.69 -10.88 5.36
C ILE A 92 -13.06 -9.41 5.59
N SER A 93 -13.43 -8.69 4.52
CA SER A 93 -13.70 -7.24 4.56
C SER A 93 -14.76 -6.88 5.60
N GLY A 94 -15.84 -7.67 5.72
CA GLY A 94 -16.87 -7.45 6.74
C GLY A 94 -16.40 -7.58 8.19
N SER A 95 -15.43 -8.46 8.49
CA SER A 95 -14.81 -8.53 9.82
C SER A 95 -13.89 -7.35 10.07
N ILE A 96 -13.15 -6.91 9.03
CA ILE A 96 -12.28 -5.73 9.11
C ILE A 96 -13.10 -4.46 9.32
N GLU A 97 -14.25 -4.30 8.66
CA GLU A 97 -15.15 -3.15 8.86
C GLU A 97 -15.66 -3.08 10.30
N ARG A 98 -16.14 -4.19 10.87
CA ARG A 98 -16.56 -4.24 12.28
C ARG A 98 -15.42 -3.92 13.25
N MET A 99 -14.19 -4.31 12.89
CA MET A 99 -12.99 -3.96 13.64
C MET A 99 -12.71 -2.45 13.55
N ARG A 100 -12.74 -1.88 12.35
CA ARG A 100 -12.56 -0.44 12.12
C ARG A 100 -13.60 0.37 12.89
N ASP A 101 -14.87 -0.01 12.86
CA ASP A 101 -15.94 0.62 13.63
C ASP A 101 -15.67 0.58 15.13
N SER A 102 -15.18 -0.56 15.64
CA SER A 102 -14.86 -0.73 17.05
C SER A 102 -13.71 0.18 17.47
N VAL A 103 -12.63 0.16 16.69
CA VAL A 103 -11.46 1.00 16.93
C VAL A 103 -11.84 2.47 16.87
N LEU A 104 -12.55 2.89 15.82
CA LEU A 104 -13.05 4.25 15.65
C LEU A 104 -13.91 4.68 16.84
N TYR A 105 -14.80 3.81 17.31
CA TYR A 105 -15.65 4.11 18.46
C TYR A 105 -14.81 4.37 19.71
N TRP A 106 -13.88 3.48 20.06
CA TRP A 106 -13.11 3.55 21.30
C TRP A 106 -11.98 4.58 21.27
N SER A 107 -11.47 4.92 20.09
CA SER A 107 -10.45 5.96 19.91
C SER A 107 -11.00 7.37 19.67
N ALA A 108 -12.32 7.54 19.58
CA ALA A 108 -12.94 8.82 19.20
C ALA A 108 -12.80 9.94 20.24
N SER A 109 -12.59 9.63 21.53
CA SER A 109 -12.47 10.65 22.57
C SER A 109 -11.61 10.20 23.76
N PRO A 110 -10.99 11.13 24.51
CA PRO A 110 -10.16 10.81 25.67
C PRO A 110 -10.89 9.91 26.69
N GLY A 111 -12.13 10.24 27.06
CA GLY A 111 -12.89 9.43 28.02
C GLY A 111 -13.23 8.01 27.53
N ARG A 112 -13.33 7.78 26.21
CA ARG A 112 -13.50 6.41 25.68
C ARG A 112 -12.19 5.64 25.70
N ILE A 113 -11.07 6.31 25.40
CA ILE A 113 -9.73 5.73 25.49
C ILE A 113 -9.44 5.33 26.94
N GLU A 114 -9.63 6.23 27.90
CA GLU A 114 -9.43 5.95 29.33
C GLU A 114 -10.27 4.75 29.79
N LYS A 115 -11.53 4.67 29.34
CA LYS A 115 -12.40 3.54 29.70
C LYS A 115 -11.94 2.23 29.06
N PHE A 116 -11.50 2.27 27.81
CA PHE A 116 -10.91 1.10 27.14
C PHE A 116 -9.68 0.60 27.91
N GLU A 117 -8.76 1.51 28.25
CA GLU A 117 -7.54 1.21 29.00
C GLU A 117 -7.83 0.72 30.43
N GLU A 118 -8.88 1.22 31.09
CA GLU A 118 -9.33 0.73 32.39
C GLU A 118 -9.75 -0.74 32.31
N ILE A 119 -10.58 -1.12 31.33
CA ILE A 119 -11.03 -2.50 31.16
C ILE A 119 -9.89 -3.40 30.68
N ALA A 120 -9.01 -2.91 29.81
CA ALA A 120 -7.85 -3.67 29.36
C ALA A 120 -6.93 -4.03 30.53
N ARG A 121 -6.67 -3.10 31.47
CA ARG A 121 -5.87 -3.36 32.68
C ARG A 121 -6.47 -4.39 33.65
N GLN A 122 -7.77 -4.65 33.57
CA GLN A 122 -8.44 -5.67 34.40
C GLN A 122 -8.28 -7.09 33.86
N LEU A 123 -7.76 -7.23 32.64
CA LEU A 123 -7.58 -8.52 31.96
C LEU A 123 -6.08 -8.85 31.84
N PRO A 124 -5.72 -10.14 31.69
CA PRO A 124 -4.34 -10.55 31.48
C PRO A 124 -3.88 -10.27 30.03
N VAL A 125 -4.00 -9.02 29.58
CA VAL A 125 -3.62 -8.57 28.24
C VAL A 125 -2.44 -7.61 28.31
N ASN A 126 -1.50 -7.74 27.37
CA ASN A 126 -0.33 -6.89 27.32
C ASN A 126 -0.68 -5.53 26.67
N CYS A 127 -0.87 -4.49 27.49
CA CYS A 127 -1.32 -3.17 27.05
C CYS A 127 -0.20 -2.33 26.40
N THR A 128 0.58 -2.91 25.48
CA THR A 128 1.75 -2.23 24.87
C THR A 128 1.42 -1.39 23.65
N LYS A 129 0.24 -1.57 23.04
CA LYS A 129 -0.15 -0.92 21.77
C LYS A 129 -1.44 -0.13 21.95
N LYS A 130 -1.49 1.10 21.45
CA LYS A 130 -2.74 1.88 21.41
C LYS A 130 -3.60 1.41 20.23
N LEU A 131 -4.92 1.47 20.40
CA LEU A 131 -5.84 1.32 19.28
C LEU A 131 -5.58 2.42 18.24
N CYS A 132 -5.41 2.02 16.99
CA CYS A 132 -5.15 2.94 15.88
C CYS A 132 -5.95 2.48 14.66
N LEU A 133 -6.63 3.42 14.01
CA LEU A 133 -7.35 3.15 12.76
C LEU A 133 -6.34 2.90 11.64
N ASP A 134 -6.67 2.00 10.74
CA ASP A 134 -5.82 1.76 9.58
C ASP A 134 -5.87 2.92 8.57
N CYS A 135 -4.88 2.95 7.68
CA CYS A 135 -4.66 4.02 6.72
C CYS A 135 -4.69 3.42 5.32
N LYS A 136 -5.75 3.73 4.54
CA LYS A 136 -6.00 3.13 3.22
C LYS A 136 -4.81 3.25 2.25
N THR A 137 -3.98 4.28 2.39
CA THR A 137 -2.81 4.52 1.53
C THR A 137 -1.53 3.86 2.05
N ARG A 138 -1.52 3.27 3.24
CA ARG A 138 -0.37 2.58 3.84
C ARG A 138 -0.60 1.07 3.86
N TRP A 139 0.19 0.36 3.06
CA TRP A 139 0.01 -1.06 2.74
C TRP A 139 -0.08 -2.02 3.95
N ASN A 140 0.64 -1.75 5.04
CA ASN A 140 0.65 -2.62 6.22
C ASN A 140 -0.36 -2.21 7.31
N SER A 141 -1.15 -1.15 7.11
CA SER A 141 -1.97 -0.59 8.19
C SER A 141 -3.13 -1.51 8.61
N THR A 142 -3.74 -2.24 7.68
CA THR A 142 -4.78 -3.24 7.98
C THR A 142 -4.22 -4.41 8.78
N TYR A 143 -2.96 -4.81 8.53
CA TYR A 143 -2.28 -5.79 9.38
C TYR A 143 -2.12 -5.26 10.82
N LEU A 144 -1.70 -4.00 10.98
CA LEU A 144 -1.46 -3.40 12.30
C LEU A 144 -2.74 -3.28 13.16
N ILE A 145 -3.88 -2.94 12.55
CA ILE A 145 -5.17 -2.92 13.29
C ILE A 145 -5.58 -4.33 13.72
N LEU A 146 -5.41 -5.34 12.86
CA LEU A 146 -5.72 -6.74 13.19
C LEU A 146 -4.80 -7.30 14.28
N GLU A 147 -3.49 -7.03 14.17
CA GLU A 147 -2.50 -7.41 15.16
C GLU A 147 -2.81 -6.79 16.52
N THR A 148 -3.13 -5.49 16.56
CA THR A 148 -3.48 -4.78 17.80
C THR A 148 -4.80 -5.29 18.37
N ALA A 149 -5.81 -5.51 17.53
CA ALA A 149 -7.09 -6.01 17.99
C ALA A 149 -7.02 -7.44 18.54
N THR A 150 -6.12 -8.27 18.02
CA THR A 150 -5.88 -9.63 18.53
C THR A 150 -5.40 -9.61 19.98
N ILE A 151 -4.56 -8.63 20.35
CA ILE A 151 -4.10 -8.42 21.74
C ILE A 151 -5.31 -8.12 22.65
N TYR A 152 -6.29 -7.38 22.16
CA TYR A 152 -7.45 -6.92 22.92
C TYR A 152 -8.73 -7.72 22.69
N LYS A 153 -8.63 -8.93 22.11
CA LYS A 153 -9.79 -9.75 21.74
C LYS A 153 -10.78 -9.97 22.88
N ASP A 154 -10.30 -10.10 24.12
CA ASP A 154 -11.12 -10.37 25.30
C ASP A 154 -11.66 -9.07 25.95
N VAL A 155 -11.11 -7.91 25.57
CA VAL A 155 -11.55 -6.58 26.05
C VAL A 155 -12.86 -6.18 25.38
N PHE A 156 -12.99 -6.37 24.06
CA PHE A 156 -14.17 -5.92 23.30
C PHE A 156 -15.50 -6.50 23.81
N PRO A 157 -15.61 -7.82 24.13
CA PRO A 157 -16.84 -8.38 24.70
C PRO A 157 -17.20 -7.78 26.07
N ARG A 158 -16.20 -7.50 26.93
CA ARG A 158 -16.43 -6.86 28.24
C ARG A 158 -17.00 -5.46 28.08
N LEU A 159 -16.50 -4.71 27.11
CA LEU A 159 -16.96 -3.36 26.79
C LEU A 159 -18.39 -3.33 26.25
N LYS A 160 -18.79 -4.34 25.45
CA LYS A 160 -20.17 -4.49 24.95
C LYS A 160 -21.18 -4.68 26.09
N ASN A 161 -20.83 -5.47 27.10
CA ASN A 161 -21.70 -5.69 28.25
C ASN A 161 -21.94 -4.42 29.08
N GLN A 162 -21.07 -3.42 28.97
CA GLN A 162 -21.17 -2.16 29.71
C GLN A 162 -21.87 -1.03 28.93
N ARG A 163 -22.06 -1.13 27.61
CA ARG A 163 -22.64 -0.04 26.80
C ARG A 163 -23.62 -0.51 25.73
N LYS A 164 -24.89 -0.12 25.87
CA LYS A 164 -25.96 -0.32 24.88
C LYS A 164 -25.67 0.32 23.51
N ASN A 165 -24.84 1.36 23.46
CA ASN A 165 -24.54 2.11 22.24
C ASN A 165 -23.32 1.55 21.46
N TYR A 166 -22.64 0.53 21.99
CA TYR A 166 -21.54 -0.14 21.28
C TYR A 166 -22.09 -1.35 20.51
N LYS A 167 -22.29 -1.18 19.20
CA LYS A 167 -23.03 -2.14 18.35
C LYS A 167 -22.12 -3.08 17.56
N SER A 168 -20.99 -2.58 17.08
CA SER A 168 -20.05 -3.34 16.26
C SER A 168 -19.06 -4.07 17.17
N LEU A 169 -19.17 -5.38 17.30
CA LEU A 169 -18.16 -6.20 17.99
C LEU A 169 -17.22 -6.77 16.92
N PRO A 170 -15.89 -6.70 17.09
CA PRO A 170 -15.00 -7.39 16.18
C PRO A 170 -15.18 -8.89 16.35
N THR A 171 -15.44 -9.59 15.25
CA THR A 171 -15.71 -11.03 15.20
C THR A 171 -15.07 -11.65 13.97
#